data_AF-W9DUE5-F1
#
_entry.id   AF-W9DUE5-F1
#
_cell.length_a   1.000
_cell.length_b   1.000
_cell.length_c   1.000
_cell.angle_alpha   90.00
_cell.angle_beta   90.00
_cell.angle_gamma   90.00
#
_symmetry.space_group_name_H-M   'P 1'
#
loop_
_entity.id
_entity.type
_entity.pdbx_description
1 polymer ?
#
loop_
_entity_poly.entity_id
_entity_poly.type
_entity_poly.pdbx_seq_one_letter_code
_entity_poly.pdbx_strand_id
1 'polypeptide(L)'
;MTVTALFISGCLETAQTTPATIDDAALEAYGWSQISMEEKSLEQNITETTSIVFNSATVKYHNDRLTSDINEQVLEFKEDNNLPVSIDIPESLSAQIITYRLSLPSGAQLPTELVSKIMDSRMNEIRENNDIENTQESSTRTITLDDGTETVVKIFTASGNSTESGMKMMGFFTSFSNDESSTFVMGFVPDGAYTVDAGIINGTVFSIDGENEIDEMLQLVSTIE
;
A
#
# COMPACT_ATOMS: atom_id res chain seq x y z
N MET A 1 54.69 -29.51 -7.23
CA MET A 1 53.66 -29.28 -8.26
C MET A 1 52.39 -28.98 -7.49
N THR A 2 52.10 -27.69 -7.30
CA THR A 2 51.08 -27.22 -6.36
C THR A 2 49.88 -26.79 -7.19
N VAL A 3 48.76 -27.51 -7.06
CA VAL A 3 47.50 -27.17 -7.72
C VAL A 3 46.85 -26.09 -6.88
N THR A 4 46.96 -24.84 -7.33
CA THR A 4 46.20 -23.72 -6.77
C THR A 4 44.78 -23.82 -7.31
N ALA A 5 43.83 -24.27 -6.48
CA ALA A 5 42.41 -24.18 -6.77
C ALA A 5 42.02 -22.70 -6.78
N LEU A 6 41.72 -22.16 -7.96
CA LEU A 6 41.03 -20.88 -8.12
C LEU A 6 39.59 -21.07 -7.61
N PHE A 7 39.36 -20.70 -6.35
CA PHE A 7 38.02 -20.35 -5.89
C PHE A 7 37.63 -19.08 -6.63
N ILE A 8 36.84 -19.24 -7.69
CA ILE A 8 36.09 -18.14 -8.28
C ILE A 8 35.00 -17.83 -7.25
N SER A 9 35.34 -17.00 -6.25
CA SER A 9 34.34 -16.23 -5.51
C SER A 9 33.74 -15.26 -6.52
N GLY A 10 32.82 -15.75 -7.34
CA GLY A 10 31.82 -14.89 -7.94
C GLY A 10 31.02 -14.34 -6.77
N CYS A 11 31.33 -13.13 -6.33
CA CYS A 11 30.27 -12.27 -5.83
C CYS A 11 29.21 -12.32 -6.94
N LEU A 12 28.12 -13.05 -6.70
CA LEU A 12 26.88 -12.75 -7.39
C LEU A 12 26.64 -11.27 -7.03
N GLU A 13 27.05 -10.36 -7.92
CA GLU A 13 26.60 -8.98 -7.87
C GLU A 13 25.08 -9.09 -7.86
N THR A 14 24.52 -8.86 -6.67
CA THR A 14 23.09 -8.88 -6.45
C THR A 14 22.51 -7.84 -7.40
N ALA A 15 21.80 -8.28 -8.44
CA ALA A 15 21.09 -7.38 -9.33
C ALA A 15 20.23 -6.46 -8.46
N GLN A 16 20.49 -5.15 -8.52
CA GLN A 16 19.67 -4.16 -7.83
C GLN A 16 18.24 -4.33 -8.30
N THR A 17 17.33 -4.62 -7.38
CA THR A 17 15.90 -4.61 -7.70
C THR A 17 15.51 -3.16 -7.91
N THR A 18 15.36 -2.75 -9.17
CA THR A 18 14.84 -1.42 -9.49
C THR A 18 13.42 -1.33 -8.90
N PRO A 19 13.10 -0.34 -8.05
CA PRO A 19 11.79 -0.25 -7.41
C PRO A 19 10.63 -0.19 -8.42
N ALA A 20 9.46 -0.65 -8.01
CA ALA A 20 8.22 -0.43 -8.76
C ALA A 20 7.67 0.95 -8.40
N THR A 21 7.83 1.92 -9.30
CA THR A 21 7.44 3.31 -9.05
C THR A 21 6.18 3.71 -9.80
N ILE A 22 5.34 4.53 -9.17
CA ILE A 22 4.22 5.21 -9.83
C ILE A 22 4.80 6.41 -10.60
N ASP A 23 4.31 6.67 -11.80
CA ASP A 23 4.70 7.84 -12.61
C ASP A 23 4.55 9.16 -11.83
N ASP A 24 5.62 9.97 -11.85
CA ASP A 24 5.69 11.23 -11.10
C ASP A 24 4.63 12.24 -11.56
N ALA A 25 4.28 12.26 -12.85
CA ALA A 25 3.25 13.17 -13.36
C ALA A 25 1.86 12.74 -12.91
N ALA A 26 1.60 11.43 -12.81
CA ALA A 26 0.39 10.90 -12.19
C ALA A 26 0.30 11.26 -10.70
N LEU A 27 1.39 11.09 -9.93
CA LEU A 27 1.45 11.49 -8.52
C LEU A 27 1.11 12.98 -8.35
N GLU A 28 1.75 13.86 -9.12
CA GLU A 28 1.49 15.30 -9.07
C GLU A 28 0.04 15.64 -9.45
N ALA A 29 -0.50 15.00 -10.49
CA ALA A 29 -1.86 15.26 -10.96
C ALA A 29 -2.96 14.90 -9.95
N TYR A 30 -2.74 13.86 -9.14
CA TYR A 30 -3.69 13.40 -8.12
C TYR A 30 -3.36 13.89 -6.70
N GLY A 31 -2.27 14.64 -6.51
CA GLY A 31 -1.88 15.17 -5.20
C GLY A 31 -1.29 14.11 -4.25
N TRP A 32 -0.54 13.16 -4.80
CA TRP A 32 0.17 12.13 -4.06
C TRP A 32 1.67 12.45 -3.98
N SER A 33 2.31 12.02 -2.90
CA SER A 33 3.75 12.14 -2.69
C SER A 33 4.39 10.81 -2.32
N GLN A 34 5.61 10.58 -2.81
CA GLN A 34 6.46 9.50 -2.33
C GLN A 34 7.05 9.86 -0.95
N ILE A 35 6.75 9.07 0.07
CA ILE A 35 7.27 9.29 1.44
C ILE A 35 8.64 8.64 1.61
N SER A 36 8.79 7.41 1.13
CA SER A 36 9.98 6.60 1.41
C SER A 36 10.25 5.57 0.33
N MET A 37 11.54 5.26 0.14
CA MET A 37 12.02 4.17 -0.69
C MET A 37 13.07 3.38 0.10
N GLU A 38 12.91 2.06 0.16
CA GLU A 38 13.82 1.17 0.89
C GLU A 38 14.18 -0.05 0.05
N GLU A 39 15.48 -0.33 -0.05
CA GLU A 39 16.01 -1.56 -0.66
C GLU A 39 16.60 -2.46 0.42
N LYS A 40 16.18 -3.72 0.47
CA LYS A 40 16.60 -4.71 1.46
C LYS A 40 16.77 -6.08 0.81
N SER A 41 17.78 -6.83 1.22
CA SER A 41 17.82 -8.29 0.99
C SER A 41 17.09 -9.00 2.11
N LEU A 42 16.13 -9.85 1.76
CA LEU A 42 15.29 -10.60 2.69
C LEU A 42 15.58 -12.09 2.52
N GLU A 43 15.68 -12.79 3.65
CA GLU A 43 15.78 -14.24 3.70
C GLU A 43 14.44 -14.82 4.16
N GLN A 44 13.81 -15.64 3.33
CA GLN A 44 12.57 -16.33 3.67
C GLN A 44 12.80 -17.84 3.69
N ASN A 45 12.43 -18.46 4.81
CA ASN A 45 12.40 -19.91 4.92
C ASN A 45 11.24 -20.46 4.10
N ILE A 46 11.55 -21.32 3.13
CA ILE A 46 10.55 -22.04 2.31
C ILE A 46 10.20 -23.37 2.97
N THR A 47 11.20 -24.01 3.58
CA THR A 47 11.07 -25.21 4.42
C THR A 47 11.92 -25.03 5.68
N GLU A 48 11.88 -25.97 6.62
CA GLU A 48 12.74 -25.96 7.81
C GLU A 48 14.24 -25.97 7.49
N THR A 49 14.62 -26.36 6.27
CA THR A 49 16.02 -26.55 5.87
C THR A 49 16.42 -25.74 4.64
N THR A 50 15.49 -25.02 4.01
CA THR A 50 15.74 -24.26 2.79
C THR A 50 15.26 -22.84 2.96
N SER A 51 16.21 -21.90 2.91
CA SER A 51 15.93 -20.47 2.80
C SER A 51 16.23 -19.97 1.38
N ILE A 52 15.46 -18.98 0.94
CA ILE A 52 15.74 -18.22 -0.27
C ILE A 52 16.01 -16.78 0.13
N VAL A 53 17.10 -16.24 -0.42
CA VAL A 53 17.41 -14.81 -0.34
C VAL A 53 16.88 -14.14 -1.60
N PHE A 54 16.10 -13.09 -1.42
CA PHE A 54 15.63 -12.23 -2.50
C PHE A 54 15.88 -10.77 -2.14
N ASN A 55 16.02 -9.95 -3.18
CA ASN A 55 16.08 -8.51 -3.02
C ASN A 55 14.67 -7.95 -3.08
N SER A 56 14.40 -6.94 -2.26
CA SER A 56 13.13 -6.26 -2.14
C SER A 56 13.36 -4.77 -2.24
N ALA A 57 12.64 -4.11 -3.12
CA ALA A 57 12.51 -2.66 -3.15
C ALA A 57 11.07 -2.30 -2.73
N THR A 58 10.93 -1.44 -1.73
CA THR A 58 9.63 -0.97 -1.21
C THR A 58 9.52 0.53 -1.43
N VAL A 59 8.39 0.98 -1.98
CA VAL A 59 8.08 2.41 -2.09
C VAL A 59 6.74 2.67 -1.42
N LYS A 60 6.67 3.76 -0.63
CA LYS A 60 5.44 4.19 0.05
C LYS A 60 5.01 5.55 -0.46
N TYR A 61 3.72 5.68 -0.74
CA TYR A 61 3.08 6.90 -1.21
C TYR A 61 1.94 7.29 -0.28
N HIS A 62 1.63 8.58 -0.25
CA HIS A 62 0.59 9.17 0.57
C HIS A 62 -0.19 10.22 -0.18
N ASN A 63 -1.49 10.29 0.11
CA ASN A 63 -2.39 11.27 -0.49
C ASN A 63 -2.41 12.57 0.33
N ASP A 64 -1.65 13.56 -0.14
CA ASP A 64 -1.60 14.89 0.47
C ASP A 64 -2.91 15.65 0.21
N ARG A 65 -3.54 15.45 -0.96
CA ARG A 65 -4.84 16.05 -1.30
C ARG A 65 -5.92 15.64 -0.31
N LEU A 66 -6.11 14.34 -0.07
CA LEU A 66 -7.12 13.86 0.88
C LEU A 66 -6.91 14.43 2.28
N THR A 67 -5.66 14.54 2.71
CA THR A 67 -5.33 15.18 4.00
C THR A 67 -5.78 16.65 4.01
N SER A 68 -5.55 17.38 2.91
CA SER A 68 -6.04 18.76 2.77
C SER A 68 -7.57 18.85 2.76
N ASP A 69 -8.25 17.97 2.03
CA ASP A 69 -9.71 17.95 1.89
C ASP A 69 -10.41 17.69 3.23
N ILE A 70 -9.86 16.80 4.06
CA ILE A 70 -10.38 16.54 5.42
C ILE A 70 -10.18 17.79 6.29
N ASN A 71 -9.01 18.43 6.21
CA ASN A 71 -8.74 19.65 6.97
C ASN A 71 -9.69 20.79 6.58
N GLU A 72 -10.00 20.94 5.29
CA GLU A 72 -10.95 21.94 4.80
C GLU A 72 -12.37 21.67 5.33
N GLN A 73 -12.88 20.43 5.21
CA GLN A 73 -14.19 20.06 5.76
C GLN A 73 -14.29 20.32 7.27
N VAL A 74 -13.23 20.01 8.03
CA VAL A 74 -13.17 20.26 9.47
C VAL A 74 -13.21 21.76 9.79
N LEU A 75 -12.53 22.59 8.99
CA LEU A 75 -12.56 24.05 9.14
C LEU A 75 -13.96 24.60 8.84
N GLU A 76 -14.57 24.20 7.73
CA GLU A 76 -15.94 24.60 7.37
C GLU A 76 -16.94 24.23 8.47
N PHE A 77 -16.88 22.99 8.96
CA PHE A 77 -17.74 22.55 10.06
C PHE A 77 -17.59 23.42 11.31
N LYS A 78 -16.36 23.83 11.64
CA LYS A 78 -16.10 24.71 12.80
C LYS A 78 -16.65 26.11 12.60
N GLU A 79 -16.51 26.67 11.41
CA GLU A 79 -17.02 28.00 11.06
C GLU A 79 -18.56 28.00 11.11
N ASP A 80 -19.21 27.01 10.52
CA ASP A 80 -20.67 26.89 10.49
C ASP A 80 -21.28 26.72 11.89
N ASN A 81 -20.55 26.08 12.80
CA ASN A 81 -21.01 25.82 14.17
C ASN A 81 -20.42 26.78 15.22
N ASN A 82 -19.67 27.82 14.80
CA ASN A 82 -18.99 28.78 15.68
C ASN A 82 -18.18 28.12 16.82
N LEU A 83 -17.43 27.06 16.49
CA LEU A 83 -16.67 26.28 17.46
C LEU A 83 -15.31 26.93 17.77
N PRO A 84 -15.04 27.33 19.03
CA PRO A 84 -13.77 27.97 19.41
C PRO A 84 -12.63 26.97 19.66
N VAL A 85 -12.82 25.69 19.33
CA VAL A 85 -11.88 24.59 19.66
C VAL A 85 -11.20 24.03 18.42
N SER A 86 -10.00 23.47 18.59
CA SER A 86 -9.38 22.63 17.55
C SER A 86 -10.02 21.25 17.58
N ILE A 87 -10.32 20.69 16.41
CA ILE A 87 -10.71 19.29 16.26
C ILE A 87 -9.45 18.56 15.83
N ASP A 88 -8.96 17.64 16.65
CA ASP A 88 -7.77 16.85 16.34
C ASP A 88 -8.18 15.73 15.38
N ILE A 89 -7.62 15.74 14.18
CA ILE A 89 -7.83 14.71 13.16
C ILE A 89 -6.76 13.64 13.39
N PRO A 90 -7.13 12.36 13.57
CA PRO A 90 -6.16 11.29 13.63
C PRO A 90 -5.27 11.28 12.38
N GLU A 91 -3.95 11.26 12.57
CA GLU A 91 -2.97 11.18 11.47
C GLU A 91 -3.13 9.91 10.63
N SER A 92 -3.81 8.88 11.16
CA SER A 92 -4.15 7.64 10.46
C SER A 92 -5.22 7.80 9.37
N LEU A 93 -5.86 8.97 9.23
CA LEU A 93 -6.86 9.24 8.20
C LEU A 93 -6.24 9.70 6.89
N SER A 94 -5.40 8.85 6.31
CA SER A 94 -4.76 9.10 5.03
C SER A 94 -4.87 7.88 4.11
N ALA A 95 -4.89 8.15 2.81
CA ALA A 95 -4.76 7.11 1.80
C ALA A 95 -3.28 6.83 1.53
N GLN A 96 -2.93 5.56 1.42
CA GLN A 96 -1.55 5.11 1.21
C GLN A 96 -1.49 4.03 0.13
N ILE A 97 -0.47 4.09 -0.71
CA ILE A 97 -0.09 3.02 -1.64
C ILE A 97 1.29 2.54 -1.26
N ILE A 98 1.48 1.22 -1.23
CA ILE A 98 2.77 0.60 -0.99
C ILE A 98 3.06 -0.39 -2.11
N THR A 99 4.19 -0.18 -2.80
CA THR A 99 4.68 -1.09 -3.81
C THR A 99 5.84 -1.91 -3.25
N TYR A 100 5.87 -3.19 -3.58
CA TYR A 100 6.98 -4.09 -3.29
C TYR A 100 7.39 -4.76 -4.58
N ARG A 101 8.64 -4.59 -4.99
CA ARG A 101 9.22 -5.38 -6.08
C ARG A 101 10.23 -6.35 -5.50
N LEU A 102 10.07 -7.62 -5.84
CA LEU A 102 10.92 -8.70 -5.39
C LEU A 102 11.64 -9.32 -6.58
N SER A 103 12.95 -9.51 -6.47
CA SER A 103 13.73 -10.24 -7.47
C SER A 103 14.66 -11.26 -6.85
N LEU A 104 14.82 -12.40 -7.52
CA LEU A 104 15.83 -13.38 -7.16
C LEU A 104 17.19 -12.93 -7.68
N PRO A 105 18.29 -13.24 -6.98
CA PRO A 105 19.64 -12.96 -7.46
C PRO A 105 19.95 -13.57 -8.84
N SER A 106 19.23 -14.64 -9.22
CA SER A 106 19.36 -15.29 -10.53
C SER A 106 18.55 -14.60 -11.64
N GLY A 107 17.80 -13.54 -11.34
CA GLY A 107 16.84 -12.92 -12.27
C GLY A 107 15.65 -13.83 -12.60
N ALA A 108 15.41 -14.88 -11.81
CA ALA A 108 14.28 -15.77 -12.01
C ALA A 108 13.03 -15.23 -11.29
N GLN A 109 11.85 -15.52 -11.85
CA GLN A 109 10.59 -15.24 -11.16
C GLN A 109 10.45 -16.07 -9.88
N LEU A 110 9.82 -15.46 -8.87
CA LEU A 110 9.46 -16.15 -7.65
C LEU A 110 8.31 -17.13 -7.93
N PRO A 111 8.35 -18.36 -7.38
CA PRO A 111 7.21 -19.26 -7.44
C PRO A 111 5.96 -18.60 -6.84
N THR A 112 4.81 -18.77 -7.49
CA THR A 112 3.54 -18.17 -7.06
C THR A 112 3.17 -18.48 -5.61
N GLU A 113 3.52 -19.67 -5.12
CA GLU A 113 3.30 -20.05 -3.72
C GLU A 113 4.12 -19.19 -2.74
N LEU A 114 5.37 -18.86 -3.09
CA LEU A 114 6.24 -18.02 -2.27
C LEU A 114 5.74 -16.56 -2.28
N VAL A 115 5.36 -16.10 -3.47
CA VAL A 115 4.69 -14.81 -3.67
C VAL A 115 3.46 -14.68 -2.76
N SER A 116 2.57 -15.69 -2.74
CA SER A 116 1.40 -15.69 -1.88
C SER A 116 1.77 -15.62 -0.39
N LYS A 117 2.78 -16.37 0.05
CA LYS A 117 3.23 -16.34 1.45
C LYS A 117 3.78 -14.97 1.86
N ILE A 118 4.53 -14.32 0.98
CA ILE A 118 5.08 -12.98 1.24
C ILE A 118 3.94 -11.97 1.32
N MET A 119 2.99 -12.04 0.38
CA MET A 119 1.77 -11.25 0.41
C MET A 119 1.01 -11.41 1.73
N ASP A 120 0.73 -12.65 2.15
CA ASP A 120 0.01 -12.92 3.39
C ASP A 120 0.76 -12.36 4.61
N SER A 121 2.09 -12.50 4.63
CA SER A 121 2.94 -11.95 5.69
C SER A 121 2.85 -10.42 5.76
N ARG A 122 2.87 -9.73 4.61
CA ARG A 122 2.79 -8.26 4.56
C ARG A 122 1.40 -7.75 4.92
N MET A 123 0.36 -8.46 4.47
CA MET A 123 -1.01 -8.14 4.86
C MET A 123 -1.20 -8.28 6.37
N ASN A 124 -0.63 -9.31 7.00
CA ASN A 124 -0.66 -9.47 8.45
C ASN A 124 0.08 -8.34 9.18
N GLU A 125 1.28 -7.97 8.72
CA GLU A 125 2.04 -6.84 9.28
C GLU A 125 1.23 -5.53 9.22
N ILE A 126 0.54 -5.28 8.11
CA ILE A 126 -0.32 -4.09 7.98
C ILE A 126 -1.53 -4.17 8.90
N ARG A 127 -2.16 -5.33 9.02
CA ARG A 127 -3.30 -5.52 9.93
C ARG A 127 -2.90 -5.27 11.38
N GLU A 128 -1.74 -5.76 11.79
CA GLU A 128 -1.18 -5.53 13.13
C GLU A 128 -0.84 -4.06 13.37
N ASN A 129 -0.24 -3.38 12.39
CA ASN A 129 0.16 -1.97 12.52
C ASN A 129 -1.02 -0.99 12.50
N ASN A 130 -2.20 -1.40 12.00
CA ASN A 130 -3.38 -0.54 11.84
C ASN A 130 -4.59 -1.03 12.65
N ASP A 131 -4.39 -1.94 13.62
CA ASP A 131 -5.45 -2.51 14.47
C ASP A 131 -6.64 -3.07 13.67
N ILE A 132 -6.38 -3.69 12.50
CA ILE A 132 -7.39 -4.29 11.63
C ILE A 132 -7.65 -5.74 12.06
N GLU A 133 -8.76 -5.97 12.76
CA GLU A 133 -9.14 -7.31 13.20
C GLU A 133 -9.62 -8.20 12.08
N ASN A 134 -10.53 -7.70 11.23
CA ASN A 134 -11.17 -8.47 10.17
C ASN A 134 -11.03 -7.77 8.83
N THR A 135 -10.66 -8.54 7.83
CA THR A 135 -10.69 -8.15 6.42
C THR A 135 -11.74 -9.01 5.72
N GLN A 136 -12.63 -8.38 4.97
CA GLN A 136 -13.60 -9.06 4.13
C GLN A 136 -13.36 -8.63 2.69
N GLU A 137 -13.13 -9.61 1.80
CA GLU A 137 -13.11 -9.33 0.36
C GLU A 137 -14.49 -8.78 -0.04
N SER A 138 -14.49 -7.56 -0.58
CA SER A 138 -15.69 -6.84 -0.97
C SER A 138 -15.97 -7.02 -2.46
N SER A 139 -14.94 -6.85 -3.29
CA SER A 139 -15.04 -6.98 -4.73
C SER A 139 -13.70 -7.33 -5.38
N THR A 140 -13.76 -7.74 -6.64
CA THR A 140 -12.59 -7.95 -7.49
C THR A 140 -12.75 -7.12 -8.75
N ARG A 141 -11.67 -6.47 -9.20
CA ARG A 141 -11.61 -5.66 -10.41
C ARG A 141 -10.42 -6.07 -11.26
N THR A 142 -10.45 -5.70 -12.54
CA THR A 142 -9.31 -5.87 -13.45
C THR A 142 -8.84 -4.49 -13.87
N ILE A 143 -7.53 -4.26 -13.79
CA ILE A 143 -6.88 -3.06 -14.31
C ILE A 143 -5.90 -3.46 -15.41
N THR A 144 -5.63 -2.55 -16.32
CA THR A 144 -4.61 -2.69 -17.36
C THR A 144 -3.46 -1.76 -16.98
N LEU A 145 -2.25 -2.30 -16.88
CA LEU A 145 -1.03 -1.54 -16.66
C LEU A 145 -0.61 -0.82 -17.95
N ASP A 146 0.29 0.16 -17.85
CA ASP A 146 0.79 0.93 -19.01
C ASP A 146 1.47 0.08 -20.08
N ASP A 147 2.04 -1.08 -19.70
CA ASP A 147 2.61 -2.05 -20.63
C ASP A 147 1.55 -2.92 -21.35
N GLY A 148 0.27 -2.73 -21.03
CA GLY A 148 -0.88 -3.48 -21.56
C GLY A 148 -1.21 -4.76 -20.80
N THR A 149 -0.47 -5.10 -19.74
CA THR A 149 -0.72 -6.28 -18.91
C THR A 149 -1.99 -6.09 -18.09
N GLU A 150 -2.90 -7.06 -18.13
CA GLU A 150 -4.07 -7.08 -17.25
C GLU A 150 -3.72 -7.74 -15.92
N THR A 151 -4.09 -7.10 -14.81
CA THR A 151 -3.96 -7.68 -13.47
C THR A 151 -5.25 -7.60 -12.68
N VAL A 152 -5.42 -8.57 -11.79
CA VAL A 152 -6.58 -8.69 -10.89
C VAL A 152 -6.28 -7.94 -9.60
N VAL A 153 -7.21 -7.07 -9.23
CA VAL A 153 -7.20 -6.29 -8.00
C VAL A 153 -8.28 -6.85 -7.09
N LYS A 154 -7.90 -7.28 -5.89
CA LYS A 154 -8.83 -7.69 -4.85
C LYS A 154 -9.03 -6.55 -3.88
N ILE A 155 -10.27 -6.10 -3.74
CA ILE A 155 -10.65 -5.01 -2.84
C ILE A 155 -11.25 -5.63 -1.58
N PHE A 156 -10.81 -5.16 -0.42
CA PHE A 156 -11.31 -5.57 0.87
C PHE A 156 -11.78 -4.37 1.67
N THR A 157 -12.75 -4.63 2.55
CA THR A 157 -13.10 -3.72 3.63
C THR A 157 -12.55 -4.27 4.94
N ALA A 158 -12.00 -3.39 5.75
CA ALA A 158 -11.41 -3.63 7.04
C ALA A 158 -12.14 -2.79 8.09
N SER A 159 -12.56 -3.42 9.18
CA SER A 159 -13.11 -2.71 10.36
C SER A 159 -12.16 -2.90 11.54
N GLY A 160 -11.76 -1.81 12.18
CA GLY A 160 -10.99 -1.84 13.41
C GLY A 160 -11.86 -2.13 14.65
N ASN A 161 -11.19 -2.38 15.78
CA ASN A 161 -11.82 -2.66 17.08
C ASN A 161 -12.48 -1.45 17.72
N SER A 162 -11.97 -0.27 17.39
CA SER A 162 -12.44 1.00 17.90
C SER A 162 -12.86 1.85 16.73
N THR A 163 -14.12 2.22 16.67
CA THR A 163 -14.47 3.63 16.56
C THR A 163 -15.97 3.79 16.76
N GLU A 164 -16.33 4.61 17.73
CA GLU A 164 -17.67 5.18 17.84
C GLU A 164 -18.00 6.08 16.61
N SER A 165 -16.99 6.41 15.80
CA SER A 165 -17.16 7.00 14.47
C SER A 165 -17.37 5.92 13.42
N GLY A 166 -18.42 6.02 12.61
CA GLY A 166 -18.77 5.04 11.57
C GLY A 166 -17.80 4.95 10.38
N MET A 167 -16.52 5.27 10.58
CA MET A 167 -15.45 5.11 9.58
C MET A 167 -14.92 3.68 9.61
N LYS A 168 -14.75 3.12 8.42
CA LYS A 168 -14.07 1.84 8.19
C LYS A 168 -12.86 2.09 7.29
N MET A 169 -12.01 1.10 7.13
CA MET A 169 -10.92 1.14 6.16
C MET A 169 -11.32 0.32 4.93
N MET A 170 -10.96 0.81 3.77
CA MET A 170 -10.94 0.06 2.52
C MET A 170 -9.50 -0.16 2.11
N GLY A 171 -9.27 -1.20 1.35
CA GLY A 171 -7.98 -1.41 0.75
C GLY A 171 -8.05 -2.36 -0.42
N PHE A 172 -6.93 -2.47 -1.13
CA PHE A 172 -6.79 -3.43 -2.20
C PHE A 172 -5.43 -4.09 -2.17
N PHE A 173 -5.37 -5.22 -2.86
CA PHE A 173 -4.14 -5.91 -3.18
C PHE A 173 -4.15 -6.30 -4.65
N THR A 174 -3.01 -6.13 -5.31
CA THR A 174 -2.75 -6.71 -6.63
C THR A 174 -1.31 -7.19 -6.75
N SER A 175 -1.09 -8.13 -7.66
CA SER A 175 0.23 -8.64 -7.98
C SER A 175 0.38 -8.85 -9.49
N PHE A 176 1.58 -8.61 -9.98
CA PHE A 176 1.96 -8.85 -11.37
C PHE A 176 3.45 -9.15 -11.42
N SER A 177 3.89 -9.85 -12.46
CA SER A 177 5.30 -10.23 -12.63
C SER A 177 5.75 -9.90 -14.04
N ASN A 178 6.99 -9.46 -14.16
CA ASN A 178 7.72 -9.44 -15.42
C ASN A 178 8.75 -10.58 -15.42
N ASP A 179 9.53 -10.72 -16.49
CA ASP A 179 10.45 -11.85 -16.67
C ASP A 179 11.49 -11.99 -15.54
N GLU A 180 11.77 -10.91 -14.79
CA GLU A 180 12.86 -10.84 -13.81
C GLU A 180 12.42 -10.59 -12.37
N SER A 181 11.16 -10.20 -12.15
CA SER A 181 10.67 -9.75 -10.83
C SER A 181 9.17 -9.96 -10.64
N SER A 182 8.76 -9.97 -9.38
CA SER A 182 7.35 -9.95 -8.97
C SER A 182 7.05 -8.67 -8.21
N THR A 183 6.04 -7.94 -8.64
CA THR A 183 5.55 -6.71 -8.01
C THR A 183 4.25 -6.98 -7.27
N PHE A 184 4.15 -6.42 -6.06
CA PHE A 184 2.95 -6.39 -5.23
C PHE A 184 2.59 -4.95 -4.95
N VAL A 185 1.30 -4.66 -4.99
CA VAL A 185 0.80 -3.35 -4.65
C VAL A 185 -0.33 -3.50 -3.67
N MET A 186 -0.25 -2.72 -2.60
CA MET A 186 -1.30 -2.60 -1.61
C MET A 186 -1.72 -1.15 -1.50
N GLY A 187 -3.01 -0.93 -1.35
CA GLY A 187 -3.57 0.38 -1.06
C GLY A 187 -4.50 0.33 0.14
N PHE A 188 -4.53 1.40 0.91
CA PHE A 188 -5.43 1.59 2.05
C PHE A 188 -6.01 2.99 2.02
N VAL A 189 -7.29 3.13 2.36
CA VAL A 189 -7.97 4.42 2.49
C VAL A 189 -9.13 4.33 3.49
N PRO A 190 -9.37 5.34 4.33
CA PRO A 190 -10.60 5.41 5.13
C PRO A 190 -11.86 5.57 4.26
N ASP A 191 -12.98 5.02 4.71
CA ASP A 191 -14.30 5.17 4.09
C ASP A 191 -15.36 5.46 5.15
N GLY A 192 -16.23 6.43 4.87
CA GLY A 192 -17.34 6.80 5.73
C GLY A 192 -17.23 8.22 6.28
N ALA A 193 -17.96 8.48 7.36
CA ALA A 193 -18.11 9.82 7.90
C ALA A 193 -17.76 9.87 9.39
N TYR A 194 -17.10 10.95 9.79
CA TYR A 194 -16.92 11.28 11.19
C TYR A 194 -18.02 12.26 11.63
N THR A 195 -18.88 11.79 12.53
CA THR A 195 -20.02 12.55 13.02
C THR A 195 -19.86 12.86 14.51
N VAL A 196 -20.28 14.04 14.93
CA VAL A 196 -20.32 14.43 16.34
C VAL A 196 -21.75 14.66 16.80
N ASP A 197 -22.08 14.18 18.00
CA ASP A 197 -23.33 14.47 18.68
C ASP A 197 -23.03 14.95 20.11
N ALA A 198 -22.87 16.27 20.25
CA ALA A 198 -22.49 16.93 21.49
C ALA A 198 -23.51 18.01 21.88
N GLY A 199 -24.71 17.55 22.27
CA GLY A 199 -25.74 18.39 22.85
C GLY A 199 -26.40 19.33 21.84
N ILE A 200 -25.85 20.53 21.66
CA ILE A 200 -26.38 21.54 20.71
C ILE A 200 -25.79 21.43 19.30
N ILE A 201 -24.73 20.64 19.13
CA ILE A 201 -24.06 20.44 17.85
C ILE A 201 -24.22 18.97 17.47
N ASN A 202 -24.88 18.75 16.34
CA ASN A 202 -25.04 17.46 15.69
C ASN A 202 -24.74 17.64 14.21
N GLY A 203 -23.77 16.91 13.69
CA GLY A 203 -23.45 16.95 12.27
C GLY A 203 -22.23 16.12 11.88
N THR A 204 -22.01 16.05 10.57
CA THR A 204 -20.84 15.44 9.95
C THR A 204 -19.70 16.44 9.95
N VAL A 205 -18.58 16.09 10.58
CA VAL A 205 -17.37 16.93 10.58
C VAL A 205 -16.63 16.77 9.26
N PHE A 206 -16.51 15.54 8.77
CA PHE A 206 -15.97 15.24 7.44
C PHE A 206 -16.48 13.87 6.97
N SER A 207 -16.46 13.67 5.66
CA SER A 207 -16.74 12.38 5.02
C SER A 207 -15.73 12.07 3.94
N ILE A 208 -15.45 10.79 3.77
CA ILE A 208 -14.52 10.26 2.78
C ILE A 208 -15.27 9.17 2.00
N ASP A 209 -15.28 9.31 0.68
CA ASP A 209 -15.81 8.29 -0.23
C ASP A 209 -14.67 7.34 -0.61
N GLY A 210 -14.55 6.24 0.12
CA GLY A 210 -13.47 5.29 -0.08
C GLY A 210 -13.50 4.59 -1.44
N GLU A 211 -14.67 4.43 -2.07
CA GLU A 211 -14.73 3.82 -3.42
C GLU A 211 -14.14 4.77 -4.47
N ASN A 212 -14.42 6.06 -4.38
CA ASN A 212 -13.82 7.06 -5.27
C ASN A 212 -12.30 7.17 -5.06
N GLU A 213 -11.84 7.13 -3.81
CA GLU A 213 -10.40 7.12 -3.52
C GLU A 213 -9.72 5.83 -4.02
N ILE A 214 -10.38 4.67 -3.91
CA ILE A 214 -9.89 3.43 -4.52
C ILE A 214 -9.80 3.57 -6.05
N ASP A 215 -10.80 4.17 -6.71
CA ASP A 215 -10.75 4.41 -8.17
C ASP A 215 -9.52 5.25 -8.58
N GLU A 216 -9.23 6.32 -7.85
CA GLU A 216 -8.04 7.15 -8.04
C GLU A 216 -6.75 6.34 -7.83
N MET A 217 -6.68 5.58 -6.74
CA MET A 217 -5.51 4.76 -6.44
C MET A 217 -5.27 3.71 -7.52
N LEU A 218 -6.32 3.10 -8.08
CA LEU A 218 -6.17 2.12 -9.17
C LEU A 218 -5.69 2.76 -10.48
N GLN A 219 -6.01 4.03 -10.72
CA GLN A 219 -5.43 4.81 -11.83
C GLN A 219 -3.94 5.03 -11.60
N LEU A 220 -3.51 5.40 -10.40
CA LEU A 220 -2.08 5.50 -10.06
C LEU A 220 -1.35 4.16 -10.18
N VAL A 221 -1.98 3.06 -9.75
CA VAL A 221 -1.38 1.72 -9.87
C VAL A 221 -1.22 1.29 -11.32
N SER A 222 -2.09 1.75 -12.23
CA SER A 222 -1.98 1.43 -13.66
C SER A 222 -0.71 2.00 -14.30
N THR A 223 -0.12 3.05 -13.73
CA THR A 223 1.09 3.71 -14.24
C THR A 223 2.38 3.19 -13.63
N ILE A 224 2.36 1.99 -13.02
CA ILE A 224 3.57 1.43 -12.39
C ILE A 224 4.46 0.77 -13.44
N GLU A 225 5.75 1.13 -13.40
CA GLU A 225 6.83 0.53 -14.20
C GLU A 225 7.73 -0.43 -13.41
#